data_AF-A0A672T2G2-F1
#
_entry.id   AF-A0A672T2G2-F1
#
_cell.length_a   1.000
_cell.length_b   1.000
_cell.length_c   1.000
_cell.angle_alpha   90.00
_cell.angle_beta   90.00
_cell.angle_gamma   90.00
#
_symmetry.space_group_name_H-M   'P 1'
#
loop_
_entity.id
_entity.type
_entity.pdbx_description
1 polymer ?
#
loop_
_entity_poly.entity_id
_entity_poly.type
_entity_poly.pdbx_seq_one_letter_code
_entity_poly.pdbx_strand_id
1 'polypeptide(L)'
;MHFYSKQKVVYTYRILQTHTGYFTLQASSGVEEKFFKTLKDLIRNYKQKNQGLATHLCRSRKRKTLQDQPMQCAEPLVPNEENDYENVDCSGDYVVVLPD
;
A
#
# COMPACT_ATOMS: atom_id res chain seq x y z
N MET A 1 26.56 28.73 -15.57
CA MET A 1 26.51 27.30 -15.90
C MET A 1 25.41 26.67 -15.04
N HIS A 2 24.20 26.46 -15.58
CA HIS A 2 23.09 25.92 -14.80
C HIS A 2 23.20 24.40 -14.71
N PHE A 3 23.54 23.89 -13.53
CA PHE A 3 23.44 22.46 -13.23
C PHE A 3 21.97 22.14 -12.98
N TYR A 4 21.28 21.59 -13.99
CA TYR A 4 19.94 21.03 -13.79
C TYR A 4 20.06 19.79 -12.89
N SER A 5 19.62 19.90 -11.65
CA SER A 5 19.48 18.73 -10.77
C SER A 5 18.35 17.85 -11.29
N LYS A 6 18.64 16.57 -11.58
CA LYS A 6 17.60 15.61 -11.93
C LYS A 6 16.80 15.29 -10.67
N GLN A 7 15.52 15.68 -10.66
CA GLN A 7 14.60 15.31 -9.58
C GLN A 7 14.43 13.80 -9.51
N LYS A 8 14.58 13.23 -8.31
CA LYS A 8 14.33 11.82 -8.03
C LYS A 8 12.86 11.64 -7.68
N VAL A 9 12.03 11.35 -8.68
CA VAL A 9 10.58 11.16 -8.50
C VAL A 9 10.24 9.67 -8.50
N VAL A 10 9.34 9.27 -7.59
CA VAL A 10 8.76 7.93 -7.55
C VAL A 10 7.29 8.03 -7.94
N TYR A 11 6.91 7.36 -9.01
CA TYR A 11 5.53 7.25 -9.44
C TYR A 11 4.92 5.97 -8.87
N THR A 12 3.85 6.13 -8.10
CA THR A 12 3.14 5.01 -7.48
C THR A 12 1.81 4.80 -8.20
N TYR A 13 1.52 3.55 -8.56
CA TYR A 13 0.28 3.15 -9.22
C TYR A 13 -0.39 2.05 -8.39
N ARG A 14 -1.73 1.99 -8.44
CA ARG A 14 -2.50 0.95 -7.76
C ARG A 14 -2.85 -0.16 -8.74
N ILE A 15 -2.57 -1.40 -8.36
CA ILE A 15 -3.03 -2.59 -9.10
C ILE A 15 -4.28 -3.07 -8.39
N LEU A 16 -5.37 -3.23 -9.13
CA LEU A 16 -6.67 -3.67 -8.61
C LEU A 16 -6.99 -5.03 -9.20
N GLN A 17 -7.66 -5.87 -8.42
CA GLN A 17 -8.19 -7.15 -8.88
C GLN A 17 -9.71 -7.04 -9.01
N THR A 18 -10.22 -7.47 -10.15
CA THR A 18 -11.66 -7.55 -10.44
C THR A 18 -12.28 -8.81 -9.82
N HIS A 19 -13.61 -8.84 -9.70
CA HIS A 19 -14.33 -10.01 -9.20
C HIS A 19 -14.13 -11.28 -10.05
N THR A 20 -13.82 -11.11 -11.34
CA THR A 20 -13.48 -12.20 -12.28
C THR A 20 -12.02 -12.65 -12.17
N GLY A 21 -11.22 -12.02 -11.30
CA GLY A 21 -9.82 -12.37 -11.07
C GLY A 21 -8.81 -11.70 -12.00
N TYR A 22 -9.24 -10.83 -12.92
CA TYR A 22 -8.34 -10.04 -13.76
C TYR A 22 -7.72 -8.88 -12.99
N PHE A 23 -6.50 -8.50 -13.36
CA PHE A 23 -5.76 -7.37 -12.84
C PHE A 23 -5.89 -6.15 -13.75
N THR A 24 -6.15 -4.98 -13.17
CA THR A 24 -6.12 -3.68 -13.85
C THR A 24 -5.20 -2.72 -13.10
N LEU A 25 -4.73 -1.68 -13.79
CA LEU A 25 -3.89 -0.64 -13.21
C LEU A 25 -4.63 0.69 -13.20
N GLN A 26 -4.74 1.31 -12.03
CA GLN A 26 -5.24 2.67 -11.90
C GLN A 26 -4.12 3.67 -12.27
N ALA A 27 -4.23 4.21 -13.49
CA ALA A 27 -3.35 5.26 -14.02
C ALA A 27 -4.07 6.62 -14.07
N SER A 28 -3.43 7.63 -14.66
CA SER A 28 -4.03 8.96 -14.82
C SER A 28 -5.28 8.92 -15.70
N SER A 29 -6.20 9.88 -15.49
CA SER A 29 -7.37 10.07 -16.34
C SER A 29 -6.97 10.18 -17.82
N GLY A 30 -7.60 9.38 -18.69
CA GLY A 30 -7.33 9.35 -20.13
C GLY A 30 -6.40 8.23 -20.59
N VAL A 31 -5.80 7.45 -19.68
CA VAL A 31 -5.15 6.19 -20.03
C VAL A 31 -6.22 5.10 -20.17
N GLU A 32 -6.20 4.38 -21.29
CA GLU A 32 -7.09 3.24 -21.51
C GLU A 32 -6.88 2.17 -20.44
N GLU A 33 -7.99 1.72 -19.84
CA GLU A 33 -7.96 0.66 -18.85
C GLU A 33 -7.72 -0.71 -19.50
N LYS A 34 -6.78 -1.48 -18.96
CA LYS A 34 -6.39 -2.79 -19.49
C LYS A 34 -6.51 -3.87 -18.44
N PHE A 35 -7.12 -4.99 -18.83
CA PHE A 35 -7.32 -6.15 -17.97
C PHE A 35 -6.36 -7.28 -18.34
N PHE A 36 -5.68 -7.82 -17.34
CA PHE A 36 -4.69 -8.88 -17.50
C PHE A 36 -5.07 -10.10 -16.67
N LYS A 37 -4.90 -11.30 -17.22
CA LYS A 37 -5.16 -12.55 -16.48
C LYS A 37 -4.14 -12.79 -15.38
N THR A 38 -2.89 -12.39 -15.61
CA THR A 38 -1.80 -12.59 -14.64
C THR A 38 -1.01 -11.30 -14.44
N LEU A 39 -0.42 -11.16 -13.25
CA LEU A 39 0.49 -10.04 -12.95
C LEU A 39 1.72 -10.04 -13.87
N LYS A 40 2.15 -11.21 -14.34
CA LYS A 40 3.29 -11.33 -15.27
C LYS A 40 2.98 -10.69 -16.62
N ASP A 41 1.76 -10.83 -17.11
CA ASP A 41 1.31 -10.22 -18.37
C ASP A 41 1.16 -8.72 -18.23
N LEU A 42 0.61 -8.26 -17.10
CA LEU A 42 0.55 -6.83 -16.75
C LEU A 42 1.96 -6.21 -16.78
N ILE A 43 2.92 -6.81 -16.08
CA ILE A 43 4.30 -6.32 -16.06
C ILE A 43 4.91 -6.32 -17.46
N ARG A 44 4.67 -7.35 -18.27
CA ARG A 44 5.18 -7.43 -19.66
C ARG A 44 4.63 -6.32 -20.54
N ASN A 45 3.34 -5.99 -20.43
CA ASN A 45 2.74 -4.91 -21.19
C ASN A 45 3.41 -3.57 -20.84
N TYR A 46 3.50 -3.24 -19.55
CA TYR A 46 4.06 -1.97 -19.07
C TYR A 46 5.59 -1.87 -19.14
N LYS A 47 6.30 -2.93 -19.57
CA LYS A 47 7.72 -2.83 -20.00
C LYS A 47 7.86 -2.09 -21.33
N GLN A 48 6.83 -2.10 -22.17
CA GLN A 48 6.84 -1.36 -23.43
C GLN A 48 6.64 0.15 -23.18
N LYS A 49 7.18 0.97 -24.08
CA LYS A 49 7.04 2.43 -24.02
C LYS A 49 5.60 2.85 -24.33
N ASN A 50 5.21 4.04 -23.87
CA ASN A 50 3.93 4.69 -24.19
C ASN A 50 2.68 3.90 -23.79
N GLN A 51 2.77 3.06 -22.76
CA GLN A 51 1.63 2.28 -22.24
C GLN A 51 0.86 3.01 -21.13
N GLY A 52 0.98 4.34 -21.01
CA GLY A 52 0.27 5.12 -19.98
C GLY A 52 0.94 5.16 -18.60
N LEU A 53 2.22 4.79 -18.51
CA LEU A 53 3.05 5.09 -17.33
C LEU A 53 3.94 6.30 -17.60
N ALA A 54 4.18 7.10 -16.56
CA ALA A 54 5.17 8.18 -16.58
C ALA A 54 6.56 7.70 -17.02
N THR A 55 6.92 6.46 -16.68
CA THR A 55 8.05 5.75 -17.27
C THR A 55 7.73 4.26 -17.41
N HIS A 56 8.13 3.67 -18.53
CA HIS A 56 8.04 2.23 -18.73
C HIS A 56 8.89 1.46 -17.70
N LEU A 57 8.48 0.23 -17.40
CA LEU A 57 9.17 -0.62 -16.43
C LEU A 57 10.48 -1.13 -17.02
N CYS A 58 11.62 -0.55 -16.62
CA CYS A 58 12.93 -0.99 -17.13
C CYS A 58 13.58 -2.10 -16.30
N ARG A 59 13.47 -2.03 -14.97
CA ARG A 59 14.23 -2.90 -14.07
C ARG A 59 13.39 -3.34 -12.88
N SER A 60 13.28 -4.65 -12.69
CA SER A 60 12.72 -5.23 -11.47
C SER A 60 13.70 -5.01 -10.32
N ARG A 61 13.25 -4.40 -9.23
CA ARG A 61 13.97 -4.39 -7.96
C ARG A 61 13.55 -5.63 -7.17
N LYS A 62 14.51 -6.48 -6.80
CA LYS A 62 14.24 -7.60 -5.89
C LYS A 62 13.96 -7.03 -4.50
N ARG A 63 13.10 -7.69 -3.72
CA ARG A 63 12.97 -7.38 -2.28
C ARG A 63 14.36 -7.51 -1.67
N LYS A 64 14.77 -6.50 -0.90
CA LYS A 64 15.87 -6.70 0.04
C LYS A 64 15.33 -7.67 1.06
N THR A 65 15.84 -8.89 1.10
CA THR A 65 15.68 -9.77 2.26
C THR A 65 16.25 -8.99 3.44
N LEU A 66 15.38 -8.46 4.30
CA LEU A 66 15.81 -7.99 5.61
C LEU A 66 16.31 -9.24 6.30
N GLN A 67 17.63 -9.45 6.31
CA GLN A 67 18.23 -10.36 7.28
C GLN A 67 17.87 -9.77 8.65
N ASP A 68 17.07 -10.53 9.40
CA ASP A 68 16.83 -10.45 10.84
C ASP A 68 17.03 -9.06 11.48
N GLN A 69 16.21 -8.09 11.11
CA GLN A 69 15.80 -7.12 12.12
C GLN A 69 14.49 -7.64 12.69
N PRO A 70 14.43 -7.99 13.99
CA PRO A 70 13.14 -8.20 14.61
C PRO A 70 12.32 -6.96 14.31
N MET A 71 11.12 -7.16 13.76
CA MET A 71 10.12 -6.11 13.78
C MET A 71 9.97 -5.73 15.25
N GLN A 72 10.61 -4.64 15.67
CA GLN A 72 10.01 -3.84 16.72
C GLN A 72 8.75 -3.32 16.05
N CYS A 73 7.66 -4.08 16.18
CA CYS A 73 6.34 -3.49 16.30
C CYS A 73 6.57 -2.25 17.13
N ALA A 74 6.34 -1.07 16.55
CA ALA A 74 6.48 0.16 17.30
C ALA A 74 5.62 -0.03 18.54
N GLU A 75 6.27 -0.25 19.68
CA GLU A 75 5.56 -0.24 20.95
C GLU A 75 4.92 1.14 20.99
N PRO A 76 3.60 1.24 21.22
CA PRO A 76 3.03 2.52 21.56
C PRO A 76 3.87 3.03 22.72
N LEU A 77 4.62 4.10 22.49
CA LEU A 77 5.22 4.89 23.57
C LEU A 77 4.03 5.45 24.34
N VAL A 78 3.44 4.64 25.21
CA VAL A 78 2.56 5.14 26.26
C VAL A 78 3.49 5.93 27.18
N PRO A 79 3.37 7.26 27.26
CA PRO A 79 4.01 7.98 28.33
C PRO A 79 3.56 7.33 29.63
N ASN A 80 4.50 7.04 30.53
CA ASN A 80 4.22 6.60 31.89
C ASN A 80 3.43 7.72 32.60
N GLU A 81 2.13 7.78 32.37
CA GLU A 81 1.18 8.42 33.26
C GLU A 81 0.39 7.27 33.89
N GLU A 82 0.59 7.15 35.19
CA GLU A 82 -0.09 6.28 36.16
C GLU A 82 -1.49 5.89 35.68
N ASN A 83 -1.61 4.69 35.10
CA ASN A 83 -2.88 4.18 34.58
C ASN A 83 -3.66 3.60 35.76
N ASP A 84 -4.36 4.46 36.50
CA ASP A 84 -5.27 4.13 37.62
C ASP A 84 -6.53 3.36 37.17
N TYR A 85 -6.60 2.94 35.90
CA TYR A 85 -7.69 2.13 35.38
C TYR A 85 -7.47 0.67 35.74
N GLU A 86 -8.14 0.22 36.81
CA GLU A 86 -8.26 -1.20 37.09
C GLU A 86 -8.99 -1.90 35.94
N ASN A 87 -8.44 -3.05 35.53
CA ASN A 87 -9.07 -3.93 34.56
C ASN A 87 -10.29 -4.58 35.23
N VAL A 88 -11.44 -3.90 35.15
CA VAL A 88 -12.68 -4.44 35.69
C VAL A 88 -13.07 -5.64 34.83
N ASP A 89 -13.11 -6.82 35.43
CA ASP A 89 -13.51 -8.05 34.74
C ASP A 89 -14.87 -7.82 34.07
N CYS A 90 -14.95 -8.01 32.75
CA CYS A 90 -16.11 -7.69 31.91
C CYS A 90 -17.32 -8.63 32.14
N SER A 91 -17.46 -9.21 33.34
CA SER A 91 -18.66 -9.94 33.77
C SER A 91 -19.77 -9.01 34.27
N GLY A 92 -19.59 -7.69 34.13
CA GLY A 92 -20.56 -6.66 34.50
C GLY A 92 -21.88 -6.76 33.72
N ASP A 93 -22.96 -6.90 34.49
CA ASP A 93 -24.37 -6.96 34.08
C ASP A 93 -24.83 -5.62 33.48
N TYR A 94 -24.40 -5.33 32.24
CA TYR A 94 -24.81 -4.12 31.53
C TYR A 94 -26.24 -4.27 31.00
N VAL A 95 -27.17 -3.56 31.61
CA VAL A 95 -28.51 -3.35 31.05
C VAL A 95 -28.45 -2.32 29.91
N VAL A 96 -28.87 -2.75 28.72
CA VAL A 96 -28.99 -1.88 27.54
C VAL A 96 -30.16 -0.92 27.75
N VAL A 97 -29.85 0.35 27.99
CA VAL A 97 -30.85 1.42 27.98
C VAL A 97 -30.95 1.95 26.54
N LEU A 98 -32.08 1.68 25.89
CA LEU A 98 -32.39 2.28 24.59
C LEU A 98 -32.92 3.71 24.82
N PRO A 99 -32.49 4.69 24.01
CA PRO A 99 -33.09 6.03 24.04
C PRO A 99 -34.53 6.02 23.50
N ASP A 100 -35.38 6.86 24.08
CA ASP A 100 -36.79 7.09 23.69
C ASP A 100 -36.96 7.64 22.26
#